data_AF-A0A352NVY5-F1
#
_entry.id   AF-A0A352NVY5-F1
#
_cell.length_a   1.000
_cell.length_b   1.000
_cell.length_c   1.000
_cell.angle_alpha   90.00
_cell.angle_beta   90.00
_cell.angle_gamma   90.00
#
_symmetry.space_group_name_H-M   'P 1'
#
loop_
_entity.id
_entity.type
_entity.pdbx_description
1 polymer ?
#
loop_
_entity_poly.entity_id
_entity_poly.type
_entity_poly.pdbx_seq_one_letter_code
_entity_poly.pdbx_strand_id
1 'polypeptide(L)' 'MNKYMLWGLLINSISIGIKHFIEIPDAIACFGTGIGLSLLVFGIYAMNHDVTKFKSWKRNLLKGFMNSN' A
#
# COMPACT_ATOMS: atom_id res chain seq x y z
N MET A 1 6.13 -8.55 12.25
CA MET A 1 5.64 -8.29 10.88
C MET A 1 5.13 -6.86 10.80
N ASN A 2 5.66 -6.06 9.87
CA ASN A 2 5.36 -4.63 9.78
C ASN A 2 3.91 -4.40 9.26
N LYS A 3 3.23 -3.34 9.72
CA LYS A 3 1.83 -3.06 9.31
C LYS A 3 1.70 -2.91 7.80
N TYR A 4 2.69 -2.33 7.13
CA TYR A 4 2.69 -2.17 5.67
C TYR A 4 2.73 -3.50 4.91
N MET A 5 3.49 -4.48 5.43
CA MET A 5 3.52 -5.84 4.87
C MET A 5 2.16 -6.53 5.00
N LEU A 6 1.52 -6.42 6.18
CA LEU A 6 0.19 -6.99 6.41
C LEU A 6 -0.85 -6.40 5.44
N TRP A 7 -0.84 -5.08 5.26
CA TRP A 7 -1.72 -4.40 4.31
C TRP A 7 -1.43 -4.78 2.84
N GLY A 8 -0.17 -4.85 2.44
CA GLY A 8 0.20 -5.29 1.08
C GLY A 8 -0.21 -6.73 0.79
N LEU A 9 -0.12 -7.60 1.79
CA LEU A 9 -0.53 -9.00 1.69
C LEU A 9 -2.07 -9.12 1.62
N LEU A 10 -2.80 -8.39 2.46
CA LEU A 10 -4.27 -8.33 2.42
C LEU A 10 -4.77 -7.81 1.07
N ILE A 11 -4.20 -6.72 0.56
CA ILE A 11 -4.59 -6.14 -0.73
C ILE A 11 -4.34 -7.12 -1.87
N ASN A 12 -3.19 -7.80 -1.90
CA ASN A 12 -2.93 -8.82 -2.91
C ASN A 12 -3.90 -10.00 -2.83
N SER A 13 -4.12 -10.54 -1.64
CA SER A 13 -5.06 -11.66 -1.43
C SER A 13 -6.48 -11.29 -1.85
N ILE A 14 -6.93 -10.08 -1.53
CA ILE A 14 -8.24 -9.57 -1.95
C ILE A 14 -8.26 -9.37 -3.47
N SER A 15 -7.22 -8.81 -4.08
CA SER A 15 -7.17 -8.59 -5.53
C SER A 15 -7.25 -9.90 -6.32
N ILE A 16 -6.53 -10.92 -5.86
CA ILE A 16 -6.56 -12.28 -6.44
C ILE A 16 -7.92 -12.94 -6.19
N GLY A 17 -8.47 -12.81 -4.98
CA GLY A 17 -9.79 -13.34 -4.64
C GLY A 17 -10.90 -12.73 -5.50
N ILE A 18 -10.98 -11.40 -5.59
CA ILE A 18 -12.00 -10.72 -6.39
C ILE A 18 -11.84 -11.07 -7.88
N LYS A 19 -10.60 -11.15 -8.40
CA LYS A 19 -10.37 -11.61 -9.78
C LYS A 19 -10.90 -13.02 -10.05
N HIS A 20 -10.90 -13.89 -9.04
CA HIS A 20 -11.41 -15.26 -9.17
C HIS A 20 -12.94 -15.33 -9.12
N PHE A 21 -13.58 -14.43 -8.35
CA PHE A 21 -15.04 -14.41 -8.18
C PHE A 21 -15.77 -13.50 -9.19
N ILE A 22 -15.09 -12.52 -9.77
CA ILE A 22 -15.68 -11.50 -10.64
C ILE A 22 -14.72 -11.23 -11.81
N GLU A 23 -15.24 -11.18 -13.04
CA GLU A 23 -14.49 -10.68 -14.20
C GLU A 23 -14.32 -9.16 -14.09
N ILE A 24 -13.26 -8.74 -13.40
CA ILE A 24 -12.85 -7.33 -13.33
C ILE A 24 -12.00 -7.01 -14.58
N PRO A 25 -12.12 -5.82 -15.16
CA PRO A 25 -11.19 -5.34 -16.18
C PRO A 25 -9.73 -5.56 -15.76
N ASP A 26 -8.94 -6.20 -16.63
CA ASP A 26 -7.55 -6.58 -16.32
C ASP A 26 -6.69 -5.39 -15.87
N ALA A 27 -6.97 -4.18 -16.37
CA ALA A 27 -6.31 -2.96 -15.95
C ALA A 27 -6.45 -2.72 -14.43
N ILE A 28 -7.63 -2.94 -13.86
CA ILE A 28 -7.91 -2.71 -12.43
C ILE A 28 -7.29 -3.83 -11.60
N ALA A 29 -7.35 -5.07 -12.07
CA ALA A 29 -6.71 -6.20 -11.41
C ALA A 29 -5.18 -6.07 -11.38
N CYS A 30 -4.58 -5.65 -12.49
CA CYS A 30 -3.14 -5.40 -12.59
C CYS A 30 -2.71 -4.21 -11.73
N PHE A 31 -3.55 -3.18 -11.63
CA PHE A 31 -3.29 -2.04 -10.76
C PHE A 31 -3.36 -2.40 -9.27
N GLY A 32 -4.38 -3.17 -8.86
CA GLY A 32 -4.53 -3.62 -7.48
C GLY A 32 -3.40 -4.53 -7.01
N THR A 33 -3.00 -5.49 -7.85
CA THR A 33 -1.84 -6.35 -7.60
C THR A 33 -0.53 -5.57 -7.58
N GLY A 34 -0.34 -4.61 -8.51
CA GLY A 34 0.83 -3.72 -8.53
C GLY A 34 0.95 -2.84 -7.28
N ILE A 35 -0.16 -2.29 -6.79
CA ILE A 35 -0.21 -1.54 -5.53
C ILE A 35 0.13 -2.46 -4.34
N GLY A 36 -0.49 -3.63 -4.28
CA GLY A 36 -0.23 -4.60 -3.22
C GLY A 36 1.24 -5.01 -3.17
N LEU A 37 1.86 -5.27 -4.33
CA LEU A 37 3.27 -5.64 -4.44
C LEU A 37 4.19 -4.49 -4.00
N SER A 38 3.88 -3.26 -4.43
CA SER A 38 4.63 -2.06 -4.06
C SER A 38 4.60 -1.82 -2.55
N LEU A 39 3.44 -2.01 -1.90
CA LEU A 39 3.28 -1.94 -0.44
C LEU A 39 4.05 -3.04 0.29
N LEU A 40 4.16 -4.22 -0.30
CA LEU A 40 4.89 -5.36 0.26
C LEU A 40 6.41 -5.09 0.22
N VAL A 41 6.93 -4.65 -0.93
CA VAL A 41 8.33 -4.23 -1.10
C VAL A 41 8.66 -3.06 -0.18
N PHE A 42 7.77 -2.05 -0.11
CA PHE A 42 7.92 -0.94 0.80
C PHE A 42 7.90 -1.38 2.26
N GLY A 43 7.06 -2.36 2.62
CA GLY A 43 6.98 -2.91 3.96
C GLY A 43 8.24 -3.66 4.40
N ILE A 44 8.88 -4.39 3.48
CA ILE A 44 10.17 -5.05 3.67
C ILE A 44 11.27 -4.01 3.82
N TYR A 45 11.31 -3.00 2.95
CA TYR A 45 12.23 -1.88 3.04
C TYR A 45 12.11 -1.17 4.40
N ALA A 46 10.87 -0.89 4.82
CA ALA A 46 10.56 -0.27 6.10
C ALA A 46 10.88 -1.14 7.33
N MET A 47 11.13 -2.44 7.15
CA MET A 47 11.54 -3.34 8.23
C MET A 47 13.04 -3.32 8.44
N ASN A 48 13.82 -3.12 7.37
CA ASN A 48 15.29 -3.11 7.40
C ASN A 48 15.88 -1.70 7.45
N HIS A 49 15.14 -0.67 7.03
CA HIS A 49 15.58 0.72 7.04
C HIS A 49 14.69 1.61 7.91
N ASP A 50 15.31 2.62 8.52
CA ASP A 50 14.62 3.63 9.32
C ASP A 50 13.69 4.48 8.44
N VAL A 51 12.39 4.23 8.55
CA VAL A 51 11.32 4.95 7.85
C VAL A 51 10.78 6.16 8.61
N THR A 52 11.44 6.59 9.67
CA THR A 52 10.99 7.72 10.50
C THR A 52 10.94 9.02 9.69
N LYS A 53 11.85 9.19 8.72
CA LYS A 53 11.85 10.33 7.78
C LYS A 53 10.63 10.31 6.84
N PHE A 54 10.22 9.14 6.36
CA PHE A 54 9.00 9.00 5.55
C PHE A 54 7.75 9.25 6.38
N LYS A 55 7.72 8.76 7.63
CA LYS A 55 6.61 8.97 8.56
C LYS A 55 6.46 10.45 8.93
N SER A 56 7.55 11.17 9.16
CA SER A 56 7.53 12.61 9.45
C SER A 56 7.11 13.42 8.22
N TRP A 57 7.62 13.07 7.04
CA TRP A 57 7.21 13.69 5.77
C TRP A 57 5.70 13.50 5.50
N LYS A 58 5.19 12.28 5.63
CA LYS A 58 3.75 11.98 5.51
C LYS A 58 2.91 12.80 6.51
N ARG A 59 3.36 12.90 7.77
CA ARG A 59 2.67 13.69 8.80
C ARG A 59 2.65 15.19 8.44
N ASN A 60 3.72 15.72 7.88
CA ASN A 60 3.78 17.13 7.46
C ASN A 60 2.90 17.40 6.24
N LEU A 61 2.84 16.47 5.28
CA LEU A 61 1.90 16.58 4.16
C LEU A 61 0.45 16.60 4.62
N LEU A 62 0.06 15.69 5.53
CA LEU A 62 -1.28 15.66 6.09
C LEU A 62 -1.61 16.94 6.85
N LYS A 63 -0.66 17.49 7.60
CA LYS A 63 -0.81 18.81 8.24
C LYS A 63 -1.00 19.92 7.22
N GLY A 64 -0.21 19.94 6.13
CA GLY A 64 -0.36 20.93 5.07
C GLY A 64 -1.74 20.86 4.39
N PHE A 65 -2.26 19.65 4.17
CA PHE A 65 -3.58 19.45 3.60
C PHE A 65 -4.70 19.88 4.56
N MET A 66 -4.57 19.55 5.84
CA MET A 66 -5.57 19.85 6.87
C MET A 66 -5.58 21.34 7.28
N ASN A 67 -4.45 22.04 7.10
CA ASN A 67 -4.32 23.48 7.34
C ASN A 67 -4.61 24.32 6.07
N SER A 68 -5.04 23.68 4.98
CA SER A 68 -5.46 24.30 3.73
C SER A 68 -7.00 24.35 3.57
N ASN A 69 -7.74 23.94 4.60
CA ASN A 69 -9.18 24.16 4.80
C ASN A 69 -9.39 25.21 5.89
#